data_AF-A0A3A9YH66-F1
#
_entry.id   AF-A0A3A9YH66-F1
#
_cell.length_a   1.000
_cell.length_b   1.000
_cell.length_c   1.000
_cell.angle_alpha   90.00
_cell.angle_beta   90.00
_cell.angle_gamma   90.00
#
_symmetry.space_group_name_H-M   'P 1'
#
loop_
_entity.id
_entity.type
_entity.pdbx_description
1 polymer ?
#
loop_
_entity_poly.entity_id
_entity_poly.type
_entity_poly.pdbx_seq_one_letter_code
_entity_poly.pdbx_strand_id
1 'polypeptide(L)'
;MSSANSLVVERLLGVDSRVIPAAEAWSGAEHQNVGIFYQVRITGGTLRPEVNGSVAESVWTPIPEVARLCRSSLVDVGLALAQTLPATGHVPYVPVGGLIQH
;
A
#
# COMPACT_ATOMS: atom_id res chain seq x y z
N MET A 1 23.63 13.27 -14.67
CA MET A 1 22.60 14.00 -13.90
C MET A 1 21.47 13.03 -13.59
N SER A 2 21.26 12.71 -12.31
CA SER A 2 20.21 11.80 -11.83
C SER A 2 18.87 12.53 -11.85
N SER A 3 17.93 12.15 -12.73
CA SER A 3 16.56 12.62 -12.64
C SER A 3 15.79 11.73 -11.66
N ALA A 4 15.49 12.27 -10.48
CA ALA A 4 14.57 11.65 -9.54
C ALA A 4 13.14 11.69 -10.09
N ASN A 5 12.33 10.68 -9.76
CA ASN A 5 10.89 10.74 -10.01
C ASN A 5 10.31 11.94 -9.27
N SER A 6 9.72 12.87 -10.01
CA SER A 6 9.04 14.03 -9.45
C SER A 6 7.58 13.65 -9.20
N LEU A 7 7.14 13.84 -7.96
CA LEU A 7 5.79 13.54 -7.52
C LEU A 7 5.32 14.64 -6.57
N VAL A 8 4.00 14.83 -6.54
CA VAL A 8 3.34 15.72 -5.58
C VAL A 8 2.33 14.91 -4.77
N VAL A 9 2.28 15.17 -3.47
CA VAL A 9 1.22 14.64 -2.60
C VAL A 9 -0.02 15.50 -2.82
N GLU A 10 -1.10 14.87 -3.28
CA GLU A 10 -2.36 15.58 -3.55
C GLU A 10 -3.21 15.65 -2.29
N ARG A 11 -3.29 14.55 -1.53
CA ARG A 11 -4.04 14.48 -0.28
C ARG A 11 -3.66 13.27 0.56
N LEU A 12 -3.93 13.37 1.86
CA LEU A 12 -4.12 12.20 2.72
C LEU A 12 -5.43 11.50 2.30
N LEU A 13 -5.35 10.19 2.10
CA LEU A 13 -6.51 9.32 1.85
C LEU A 13 -7.07 8.76 3.14
N GLY A 14 -6.21 8.37 4.08
CA GLY A 14 -6.65 7.79 5.35
C GLY A 14 -5.53 7.15 6.16
N VAL A 15 -5.94 6.58 7.29
CA VAL A 15 -5.08 5.84 8.21
C VAL A 15 -5.69 4.47 8.48
N ASP A 16 -4.85 3.44 8.44
CA ASP A 16 -5.17 2.11 8.90
C ASP A 16 -4.39 1.82 10.17
N SER A 17 -5.06 1.26 11.18
CA SER A 17 -4.44 0.96 12.46
C SER A 17 -4.97 -0.39 12.93
N ARG A 18 -4.08 -1.35 13.12
CA ARG A 18 -4.44 -2.73 13.47
C ARG A 18 -3.38 -3.39 14.35
N VAL A 19 -3.83 -4.31 15.19
CA VAL A 19 -2.95 -5.26 15.87
C VAL A 19 -2.69 -6.41 14.91
N ILE A 20 -1.42 -6.77 14.74
CA ILE A 20 -1.00 -7.99 14.05
C ILE A 20 -0.72 -9.04 15.12
N PRO A 21 -1.51 -10.11 15.22
CA PRO A 21 -1.27 -11.20 16.16
C PRO A 21 0.11 -11.84 15.94
N ALA A 22 0.72 -12.35 17.02
CA ALA A 22 2.01 -13.01 16.97
C ALA A 22 2.07 -14.18 15.96
N ALA A 23 0.97 -14.91 15.79
CA ALA A 23 0.87 -16.04 14.85
C ALA A 23 0.90 -15.63 13.36
N GLU A 24 0.60 -14.37 13.07
CA GLU A 24 0.52 -13.81 11.71
C GLU A 24 1.70 -12.88 11.41
N ALA A 25 2.37 -12.37 12.46
CA ALA A 25 3.49 -11.46 12.37
C ALA A 25 4.76 -12.17 11.85
N TRP A 26 5.47 -11.53 10.90
CA TRP A 26 6.77 -12.02 10.43
C TRP A 26 7.82 -12.17 11.54
N SER A 27 7.80 -11.30 12.54
CA SER A 27 8.68 -11.36 13.71
C SER A 27 8.30 -12.43 14.73
N GLY A 28 7.11 -13.04 14.60
CA GLY A 28 6.52 -13.92 15.62
C GLY A 28 6.06 -13.20 16.90
N ALA A 29 6.05 -11.87 16.90
CA ALA A 29 5.64 -11.04 18.04
C ALA A 29 4.46 -10.15 17.67
N GLU A 30 3.48 -10.08 18.57
CA GLU A 30 2.35 -9.17 18.45
C GLU A 30 2.86 -7.72 18.36
N HIS A 31 2.28 -6.95 17.46
CA HIS A 31 2.63 -5.53 17.32
C HIS A 31 1.47 -4.72 16.73
N GLN A 32 1.49 -3.42 16.98
CA GLN A 32 0.62 -2.46 16.32
C GLN A 32 1.22 -2.07 14.97
N ASN A 33 0.43 -2.19 13.90
CA ASN A 33 0.76 -1.66 12.59
C ASN A 33 -0.09 -0.41 12.32
N VAL A 34 0.54 0.65 11.81
CA VAL A 34 -0.12 1.89 11.40
C VAL A 34 0.30 2.22 9.97
N GLY A 35 -0.66 2.16 9.04
CA GLY A 35 -0.50 2.55 7.65
C GLY A 35 -1.08 3.94 7.39
N ILE A 36 -0.32 4.82 6.74
CA ILE A 36 -0.78 6.15 6.34
C ILE A 36 -0.79 6.21 4.82
N PHE A 37 -1.95 6.51 4.24
CA PHE A 37 -2.18 6.41 2.80
C PHE A 37 -2.31 7.79 2.18
N TYR A 38 -1.52 8.06 1.14
CA TYR A 38 -1.56 9.31 0.40
C TYR A 38 -1.89 9.06 -1.06
N GLN A 39 -2.66 9.97 -1.66
CA GLN A 39 -2.76 10.07 -3.10
C GLN A 39 -1.60 10.92 -3.61
N VAL A 40 -0.87 10.40 -4.57
CA VAL A 40 0.24 11.10 -5.22
C VAL A 40 0.00 11.18 -6.72
N ARG A 41 0.44 12.29 -7.31
CA ARG A 41 0.48 12.44 -8.77
C ARG A 41 1.93 12.54 -9.22
N ILE A 42 2.27 11.71 -10.19
CA ILE A 42 3.58 11.75 -10.85
C ILE A 42 3.59 12.98 -11.76
N THR A 43 4.58 13.85 -11.57
CA THR A 43 4.74 15.10 -12.32
C THR A 43 5.91 15.05 -13.30
N GLY A 44 6.77 14.03 -13.22
CA GLY A 44 7.85 13.79 -14.18
C GLY A 44 8.80 12.68 -13.73
N GLY A 45 9.70 12.28 -14.63
CA GLY A 45 10.63 11.16 -14.42
C GLY A 45 10.13 9.84 -14.99
N THR A 46 11.01 8.84 -15.03
CA THR A 46 10.69 7.48 -15.47
C THR A 46 10.80 6.56 -14.26
N LEU A 47 9.76 5.75 -14.00
CA LEU A 47 9.80 4.74 -12.95
C LEU A 47 11.07 3.90 -13.10
N ARG A 48 11.89 3.88 -12.05
CA ARG A 48 13.12 3.10 -11.99
C ARG A 48 13.10 2.32 -10.69
N PRO A 49 13.52 1.05 -10.69
CA PRO A 49 13.83 0.34 -9.46
C PRO A 49 14.83 1.14 -8.61
N GLU A 50 14.64 1.10 -7.29
CA GLU A 50 15.60 1.69 -6.36
C GLU A 50 16.94 0.99 -6.47
N VAL A 51 18.03 1.77 -6.52
CA VAL A 51 19.37 1.26 -6.86
C VAL A 51 19.99 0.42 -5.73
N ASN A 52 19.40 0.43 -4.51
CA ASN A 52 20.02 -0.14 -3.31
C ASN A 52 19.15 -1.09 -2.45
N GLY A 53 17.95 -1.55 -2.83
CA GLY A 53 17.27 -2.53 -1.96
C GLY A 53 15.86 -3.02 -2.32
N SER A 54 15.68 -4.34 -2.18
CA SER A 54 14.45 -5.17 -2.03
C SER A 54 13.28 -5.04 -3.01
N VAL A 55 13.17 -3.96 -3.79
CA VAL A 55 12.08 -3.78 -4.75
C VAL A 55 12.45 -4.46 -6.07
N ALA A 56 11.86 -5.64 -6.29
CA ALA A 56 12.19 -6.52 -7.40
C ALA A 56 11.94 -5.88 -8.78
N GLU A 57 10.87 -5.09 -8.93
CA GLU A 57 10.50 -4.37 -10.15
C GLU A 57 9.31 -3.44 -9.85
N SER A 58 9.22 -2.30 -10.54
CA SER A 58 8.08 -1.38 -10.44
C SER A 58 7.31 -1.38 -11.76
N VAL A 59 6.30 -2.24 -11.86
CA VAL A 59 5.41 -2.33 -13.02
C VAL A 59 4.04 -1.73 -12.72
N TRP A 60 3.43 -1.09 -13.70
CA TRP A 60 2.03 -0.68 -13.60
C TRP A 60 1.13 -1.90 -13.74
N THR A 61 0.33 -2.16 -12.71
CA THR A 61 -0.68 -3.24 -12.71
C THR A 61 -2.07 -2.63 -12.84
N PRO A 62 -2.89 -3.03 -13.82
CA PRO A 62 -4.29 -2.63 -13.90
C PRO A 62 -5.05 -3.01 -12.62
N ILE A 63 -5.87 -2.11 -12.08
CA ILE A 63 -6.61 -2.34 -10.82
C ILE A 63 -7.38 -3.68 -10.80
N PRO A 64 -8.10 -4.10 -11.86
CA PRO A 64 -8.80 -5.40 -11.87
C PRO A 64 -7.87 -6.61 -11.75
N GLU A 65 -6.61 -6.48 -12.16
CA GLU A 65 -5.62 -7.57 -12.12
C GLU A 65 -5.02 -7.74 -10.73
N VAL A 66 -5.00 -6.68 -9.91
CA VAL A 66 -4.50 -6.70 -8.53
C VAL A 66 -5.17 -7.81 -7.70
N ALA A 67 -6.47 -8.04 -7.91
CA ALA A 67 -7.23 -9.07 -7.21
C ALA A 67 -6.68 -10.49 -7.39
N ARG A 68 -5.92 -10.73 -8.46
CA ARG A 68 -5.31 -12.03 -8.80
C ARG A 68 -3.90 -12.21 -8.28
N LEU A 69 -3.32 -11.18 -7.66
CA LEU A 69 -1.96 -11.22 -7.12
C LEU A 69 -1.95 -11.54 -5.63
N CYS A 70 -0.90 -12.25 -5.21
CA CYS A 70 -0.53 -12.32 -3.80
C CYS A 70 -0.11 -10.91 -3.35
N ARG A 71 -0.78 -10.37 -2.34
CA ARG A 71 -0.62 -8.95 -1.95
C ARG A 71 -0.85 -8.76 -0.47
N SER A 72 -0.21 -7.73 0.08
CA SER A 72 -0.54 -7.28 1.44
C SER A 72 -1.97 -6.71 1.46
N SER A 73 -2.68 -6.95 2.57
CA SER A 73 -3.97 -6.35 2.89
C SER A 73 -3.95 -4.83 2.83
N LEU A 74 -2.78 -4.19 3.00
CA LEU A 74 -2.61 -2.75 2.84
C LEU A 74 -2.91 -2.26 1.42
N VAL A 75 -2.72 -3.10 0.40
CA VAL A 75 -3.08 -2.75 -0.99
C VAL A 75 -4.59 -2.56 -1.12
N ASP A 76 -5.37 -3.48 -0.55
CA ASP A 76 -6.83 -3.43 -0.62
C ASP A 76 -7.39 -2.29 0.23
N VAL A 77 -6.77 -2.00 1.37
CA VAL A 77 -7.08 -0.81 2.18
C VAL A 77 -6.86 0.47 1.37
N GLY A 78 -5.68 0.61 0.73
CA GLY A 78 -5.36 1.77 -0.08
C GLY A 78 -6.31 1.96 -1.27
N LEU A 79 -6.66 0.87 -1.95
CA LEU A 79 -7.65 0.88 -3.04
C LEU A 79 -9.03 1.29 -2.54
N ALA A 80 -9.50 0.74 -1.43
CA ALA A 80 -10.80 1.09 -0.85
C ALA A 80 -10.86 2.55 -0.42
N LEU A 81 -9.81 3.06 0.22
CA LEU A 81 -9.69 4.47 0.60
C LEU A 81 -9.72 5.38 -0.63
N ALA A 82 -8.97 5.05 -1.69
CA ALA A 82 -8.92 5.82 -2.93
C ALA A 82 -10.26 5.82 -3.68
N GLN A 83 -10.98 4.69 -3.67
CA GLN A 83 -12.25 4.54 -4.40
C GLN A 83 -13.43 5.19 -3.66
N THR A 84 -13.46 5.09 -2.33
CA THR A 84 -14.65 5.48 -1.54
C THR A 84 -14.48 6.80 -0.81
N LEU A 85 -13.25 7.28 -0.62
CA LEU A 85 -12.91 8.54 0.05
C LEU A 85 -13.76 8.78 1.32
N PRO A 86 -13.77 7.84 2.28
CA PRO A 86 -14.65 7.91 3.44
C PRO A 86 -14.30 9.16 4.26
N ALA A 87 -15.33 9.87 4.74
CA ALA A 87 -15.14 11.11 5.50
C ALA A 87 -14.28 10.92 6.77
N THR A 88 -14.29 9.71 7.33
CA THR A 88 -13.50 9.35 8.51
C THR A 88 -12.03 9.05 8.19
N GLY A 89 -11.67 8.87 6.92
CA GLY A 89 -10.33 8.39 6.54
C GLY A 89 -10.06 6.93 6.95
N HIS A 90 -11.10 6.15 7.21
CA HIS A 90 -11.01 4.74 7.61
C HIS A 90 -11.93 3.87 6.75
N VAL A 91 -11.46 2.67 6.44
CA VAL A 91 -12.24 1.62 5.79
C VAL A 91 -12.41 0.42 6.73
N PRO A 92 -13.40 -0.46 6.49
CA PRO A 92 -13.51 -1.70 7.24
C PRO A 92 -12.23 -2.54 7.15
N TYR A 93 -12.02 -3.38 8.17
CA TYR A 93 -10.94 -4.35 8.19
C TYR A 93 -10.97 -5.24 6.94
N VAL A 94 -9.80 -5.43 6.32
CA VAL A 94 -9.61 -6.34 5.19
C VAL A 94 -9.20 -7.71 5.76
N PRO A 95 -10.02 -8.76 5.60
CA PRO A 95 -9.68 -10.10 6.05
C PRO A 95 -8.45 -10.63 5.33
N VAL A 96 -7.49 -11.12 6.11
CA VAL A 96 -6.31 -11.83 5.58
C VAL A 96 -6.66 -13.29 5.31
N GLY A 97 -6.13 -13.84 4.22
CA GLY A 97 -6.39 -15.21 3.77
C GLY A 97 -6.24 -15.37 2.26
N GLY A 98 -5.93 -16.60 1.83
CA GLY A 98 -5.72 -16.90 0.42
C GLY A 98 -4.57 -16.09 -0.19
N LEU A 99 -4.89 -15.19 -1.12
CA LEU A 99 -3.92 -14.30 -1.77
C LEU A 99 -3.63 -13.02 -0.97
N ILE A 100 -4.36 -12.75 0.10
CA ILE A 100 -4.17 -11.56 0.94
C ILE A 100 -3.34 -11.93 2.16
N GLN A 101 -2.28 -11.18 2.42
CA GLN A 101 -1.32 -11.38 3.51
C GLN A 101 -1.20 -10.13 4.39
N HIS A 102 -0.55 -10.22 5.54
CA HIS A 102 -0.17 -9.03 6.31
C HIS A 102 0.98 -8.29 5.63
#